data_AF-A0A6F9DW38-F1
#
_entry.id   AF-A0A6F9DW38-F1
#
_cell.length_a   1.000
_cell.length_b   1.000
_cell.length_c   1.000
_cell.angle_alpha   90.00
_cell.angle_beta   90.00
_cell.angle_gamma   90.00
#
_symmetry.space_group_name_H-M   'P 1'
#
loop_
_entity.id
_entity.type
_entity.pdbx_description
1 polymer ?
#
loop_
_entity_poly.entity_id
_entity_poly.type
_entity_poly.pdbx_seq_one_letter_code
_entity_poly.pdbx_strand_id
1 'polypeptide(L)'
;MTKLESTTFFKSPHILWMFLVLAGMFLCHCGCYRPQSVPDKHMGPVGALYRLLVYTYPSAIQVIYHCALLIHFAEALYSIHLTSKYGITDKSTRFKWFVQTLLFGVFSLTLMENQSTKDQ
;
A
#
# COMPACT_ATOMS: atom_id res chain seq x y z
N MET A 1 15.14 18.87 13.13
CA MET A 1 16.09 18.04 12.35
C MET A 1 17.23 18.90 11.82
N THR A 2 18.44 18.36 11.64
CA THR A 2 19.45 19.04 10.82
C THR A 2 19.04 18.98 9.34
N LYS A 3 19.52 19.91 8.51
CA LYS A 3 19.16 19.95 7.08
C LYS A 3 19.52 18.66 6.33
N LEU A 4 20.54 17.93 6.79
CA LEU A 4 20.92 16.65 6.20
C LEU A 4 19.88 15.57 6.55
N GLU A 5 19.47 15.48 7.81
CA GLU A 5 18.44 14.53 8.29
C GLU A 5 17.10 14.73 7.57
N SER A 6 16.71 15.99 7.28
CA SER A 6 15.49 16.28 6.52
C SER A 6 15.59 15.86 5.05
N THR A 7 16.78 15.93 4.44
CA THR A 7 16.95 15.56 3.02
C THR A 7 16.93 14.06 2.74
N THR A 8 17.21 13.23 3.75
CA THR A 8 17.32 11.76 3.65
C THR A 8 16.31 11.02 4.52
N PHE A 9 15.30 11.71 5.04
CA PHE A 9 14.34 11.12 5.96
C PHE A 9 13.51 10.00 5.31
N PHE A 10 13.47 8.84 5.97
CA PHE A 10 12.68 7.70 5.55
C PHE A 10 12.19 6.89 6.75
N LYS A 11 10.93 6.45 6.72
CA LYS A 11 10.35 5.60 7.77
C LYS A 11 9.40 4.59 7.15
N SER A 12 9.46 3.37 7.66
CA SER A 12 8.58 2.28 7.18
C SER A 12 7.32 2.11 8.02
N PRO A 13 6.19 1.67 7.40
CA PRO A 13 4.99 1.27 8.09
C PRO A 13 5.25 0.14 9.09
N HIS A 14 4.35 0.00 10.04
CA HIS A 14 4.41 -1.13 10.96
C HIS A 14 4.28 -2.45 10.17
N ILE A 15 5.06 -3.46 10.56
CA ILE A 15 5.15 -4.74 9.84
C ILE A 15 3.78 -5.42 9.69
N LEU A 16 2.90 -5.27 10.68
CA LEU A 16 1.53 -5.78 10.61
C LEU A 16 0.74 -5.18 9.44
N TRP A 17 0.84 -3.86 9.21
CA TRP A 17 0.16 -3.21 8.09
C TRP A 17 0.76 -3.62 6.75
N MET A 18 2.09 -3.73 6.68
CA MET A 18 2.76 -4.22 5.47
C MET A 18 2.28 -5.63 5.09
N PHE A 19 2.21 -6.53 6.08
CA PHE A 19 1.72 -7.88 5.87
C PHE A 19 0.24 -7.91 5.44
N LEU A 20 -0.63 -7.16 6.12
CA LEU A 20 -2.06 -7.13 5.82
C LEU A 20 -2.34 -6.61 4.41
N VAL A 21 -1.66 -5.53 3.98
CA VAL A 21 -1.83 -4.97 2.63
C VAL A 21 -1.36 -5.96 1.56
N LEU A 22 -0.16 -6.54 1.73
CA LEU A 22 0.36 -7.52 0.77
C LEU A 22 -0.51 -8.78 0.70
N ALA A 23 -0.94 -9.30 1.85
CA ALA A 23 -1.83 -10.46 1.90
C ALA A 23 -3.19 -10.14 1.24
N GLY A 24 -3.76 -8.97 1.50
CA GLY A 24 -5.01 -8.52 0.88
C GLY A 24 -4.89 -8.39 -0.63
N MET A 25 -3.84 -7.72 -1.13
CA MET A 25 -3.57 -7.57 -2.57
C MET A 25 -3.33 -8.92 -3.25
N PHE A 26 -2.59 -9.81 -2.60
CA PHE A 26 -2.35 -11.16 -3.10
C PHE A 26 -3.63 -11.99 -3.19
N LEU A 27 -4.46 -11.97 -2.13
CA LEU A 27 -5.75 -12.66 -2.14
C LEU A 27 -6.67 -12.09 -3.23
N CYS A 28 -6.74 -10.77 -3.40
CA CYS A 28 -7.53 -10.18 -4.48
C CYS A 28 -7.03 -10.60 -5.86
N HIS A 29 -5.71 -10.63 -6.08
CA HIS A 29 -5.10 -11.10 -7.32
C HIS A 29 -5.46 -12.58 -7.59
N CYS A 30 -5.30 -13.46 -6.61
CA CYS A 30 -5.73 -14.85 -6.73
C CYS A 30 -7.22 -14.94 -7.02
N GLY A 31 -8.06 -14.18 -6.33
CA GLY A 31 -9.50 -14.14 -6.58
C GLY A 31 -9.86 -13.76 -8.01
N CYS A 32 -9.09 -12.86 -8.63
CA CYS A 32 -9.31 -12.40 -10.01
C CYS A 32 -8.84 -13.42 -11.07
N TYR A 33 -7.69 -14.07 -10.86
CA TYR A 33 -7.02 -14.83 -11.94
C TYR A 33 -6.84 -16.31 -11.64
N ARG A 34 -6.79 -16.72 -10.38
CA ARG A 34 -6.58 -18.12 -9.97
C ARG A 34 -7.27 -18.42 -8.64
N PRO A 35 -8.61 -18.34 -8.57
CA PRO A 35 -9.31 -18.38 -7.30
C PRO A 35 -9.11 -19.70 -6.53
N GLN A 36 -8.88 -20.79 -7.26
CA GLN A 36 -8.70 -22.14 -6.74
C GLN A 36 -7.33 -22.41 -6.10
N SER A 37 -6.35 -21.50 -6.24
CA SER A 37 -5.06 -21.67 -5.57
C SER A 37 -5.08 -21.26 -4.10
N VAL A 38 -6.15 -20.62 -3.64
CA VAL A 38 -6.29 -20.17 -2.25
C VAL A 38 -7.02 -21.25 -1.45
N PRO A 39 -6.46 -21.75 -0.33
CA PRO A 39 -7.10 -22.74 0.52
C PRO A 39 -8.17 -22.11 1.42
N ASP A 40 -9.17 -21.48 0.82
CA ASP A 40 -10.17 -20.63 1.49
C ASP A 40 -10.98 -21.37 2.57
N LYS A 41 -11.11 -22.70 2.47
CA LYS A 41 -11.79 -23.53 3.46
C LYS A 41 -11.07 -23.59 4.82
N HIS A 42 -9.76 -23.35 4.85
CA HIS A 42 -8.93 -23.42 6.06
C HIS A 42 -8.58 -22.06 6.65
N MET A 43 -9.05 -20.96 6.05
CA MET A 43 -8.71 -19.59 6.43
C MET A 43 -9.72 -18.94 7.40
N GLY A 44 -10.67 -19.72 7.93
CA GLY A 44 -11.68 -19.22 8.87
C GLY A 44 -12.51 -18.05 8.30
N PRO A 45 -12.72 -16.96 9.06
CA PRO A 45 -13.52 -15.81 8.62
C PRO A 45 -13.01 -15.14 7.33
N VAL A 46 -11.68 -15.04 7.16
CA VAL A 46 -11.08 -14.46 5.94
C VAL A 46 -11.43 -15.31 4.72
N GLY A 47 -11.40 -16.63 4.88
CA GLY A 47 -11.82 -17.57 3.84
C GLY A 47 -13.30 -17.46 3.47
N ALA A 48 -14.17 -17.22 4.46
CA ALA A 48 -15.59 -16.99 4.21
C ALA A 48 -15.83 -15.69 3.41
N LEU A 49 -15.15 -14.60 3.77
CA LEU A 49 -15.21 -13.35 3.01
C LEU A 49 -14.65 -13.53 1.59
N TYR A 50 -13.53 -14.24 1.46
CA TYR A 50 -12.93 -14.54 0.16
C TYR A 50 -13.92 -15.28 -0.74
N ARG A 51 -14.59 -16.34 -0.26
CA ARG A 51 -15.61 -17.06 -1.02
C ARG A 51 -16.76 -16.17 -1.45
N LEU A 52 -17.25 -15.32 -0.54
CA LEU A 52 -18.33 -14.38 -0.84
C LEU A 52 -17.94 -13.44 -1.99
N LEU A 53 -16.77 -12.82 -1.91
CA LEU A 53 -16.32 -11.88 -2.94
C LEU A 53 -15.98 -12.57 -4.26
N VAL A 54 -15.33 -13.73 -4.21
CA VAL A 54 -14.78 -14.39 -5.40
C VAL A 54 -15.81 -15.25 -6.12
N TYR A 55 -16.59 -16.04 -5.39
CA TYR A 55 -17.53 -16.99 -6.00
C TYR A 55 -18.95 -16.43 -6.12
N THR A 56 -19.37 -15.56 -5.20
CA THR A 56 -20.71 -14.93 -5.28
C THR A 56 -20.69 -13.63 -6.08
N TYR A 57 -19.64 -12.82 -5.95
CA TYR A 57 -19.53 -11.50 -6.59
C TYR A 57 -18.27 -11.33 -7.46
N PRO A 58 -18.04 -12.17 -8.48
CA PRO A 58 -16.78 -12.18 -9.24
C PRO A 58 -16.46 -10.84 -9.92
N SER A 59 -17.46 -10.08 -10.35
CA SER A 59 -17.23 -8.73 -10.89
C SER A 59 -16.75 -7.74 -9.83
N ALA A 60 -17.21 -7.89 -8.58
CA ALA A 60 -16.81 -7.01 -7.48
C ALA A 60 -15.33 -7.22 -7.13
N ILE A 61 -14.83 -8.46 -7.08
CA ILE A 61 -13.41 -8.69 -6.78
C ILE A 61 -12.49 -8.11 -7.87
N GLN A 62 -12.91 -8.17 -9.14
CA GLN A 62 -12.20 -7.51 -10.25
C GLN A 62 -12.14 -6.00 -10.05
N VAL A 63 -13.28 -5.36 -9.76
CA VAL A 63 -13.33 -3.91 -9.50
C VAL A 63 -12.45 -3.55 -8.30
N ILE A 64 -12.58 -4.24 -7.17
CA ILE A 64 -11.79 -4.00 -5.96
C ILE A 64 -10.30 -4.07 -6.26
N TYR A 65 -9.86 -5.14 -6.92
CA TYR A 65 -8.44 -5.35 -7.21
C TYR A 65 -7.86 -4.26 -8.12
N HIS A 66 -8.54 -3.95 -9.23
CA HIS A 66 -8.05 -2.95 -10.19
C HIS A 66 -8.12 -1.52 -9.63
N CYS A 67 -9.19 -1.19 -8.88
CA CYS A 67 -9.26 0.09 -8.17
C CYS A 67 -8.15 0.22 -7.13
N ALA A 68 -7.85 -0.84 -6.37
CA ALA A 68 -6.76 -0.82 -5.40
C ALA A 68 -5.40 -0.59 -6.07
N LEU A 69 -5.11 -1.26 -7.20
CA LEU A 69 -3.90 -1.02 -7.98
C LEU A 69 -3.80 0.44 -8.46
N LEU A 70 -4.90 0.99 -8.99
CA LEU A 70 -4.92 2.38 -9.46
C LEU A 70 -4.70 3.37 -8.32
N ILE A 71 -5.31 3.14 -7.17
CA ILE A 71 -5.13 3.96 -5.97
C ILE A 71 -3.67 3.91 -5.52
N HIS A 72 -3.09 2.72 -5.36
CA HIS A 72 -1.68 2.57 -4.97
C HIS A 72 -0.72 3.28 -5.93
N PHE A 73 -1.00 3.22 -7.24
CA PHE A 73 -0.20 3.91 -8.24
C PHE A 73 -0.33 5.43 -8.12
N ALA A 74 -1.56 5.95 -7.94
CA ALA A 74 -1.80 7.37 -7.72
C ALA A 74 -1.14 7.88 -6.44
N GLU A 75 -1.23 7.13 -5.35
CA GLU A 75 -0.57 7.42 -4.07
C GLU A 75 0.96 7.43 -4.23
N ALA A 76 1.52 6.48 -4.96
CA ALA A 76 2.95 6.43 -5.23
C ALA A 76 3.42 7.67 -5.98
N LEU A 77 2.72 8.08 -7.04
CA LEU A 77 3.02 9.33 -7.76
C LEU A 77 2.89 10.55 -6.84
N TYR A 78 1.85 10.59 -6.00
CA TYR A 78 1.66 11.68 -5.05
C TYR A 78 2.80 11.77 -4.03
N SER A 79 3.37 10.64 -3.59
CA SER A 79 4.52 10.63 -2.69
C SER A 79 5.77 11.30 -3.29
N ILE A 80 5.94 11.25 -4.62
CA ILE A 80 7.04 11.96 -5.32
C ILE A 80 6.86 13.48 -5.21
N HIS A 81 5.62 13.96 -5.30
CA HIS A 81 5.29 15.37 -5.11
C HIS A 81 5.51 15.80 -3.65
N LEU A 82 5.01 15.01 -2.68
CA LEU A 82 5.18 15.29 -1.26
C LEU A 82 6.65 15.31 -0.83
N THR A 83 7.47 14.37 -1.29
CA THR A 83 8.91 14.39 -0.98
C THR A 83 9.60 15.68 -1.45
N SER A 84 9.26 16.19 -2.63
CA SER A 84 9.74 17.52 -3.08
C SER A 84 9.24 18.64 -2.17
N LYS A 85 7.96 18.63 -1.80
CA LYS A 85 7.34 19.65 -0.94
C LYS A 85 8.00 19.71 0.45
N TYR A 86 8.44 18.56 0.98
CA TYR A 86 9.11 18.46 2.27
C TYR A 86 10.63 18.60 2.22
N GLY A 87 11.19 18.99 1.06
CA GLY A 87 12.62 19.23 0.92
C GLY A 87 13.48 17.95 0.95
N ILE A 88 12.88 16.78 0.75
CA ILE A 88 13.60 15.51 0.56
C ILE A 88 14.16 15.51 -0.86
N THR A 89 15.42 15.92 -1.00
CA THR A 89 16.10 16.05 -2.30
C THR A 89 16.89 14.81 -2.72
N ASP A 90 17.20 13.91 -1.78
CA ASP A 90 17.94 12.69 -2.07
C ASP A 90 17.12 11.73 -2.95
N LYS A 91 17.67 11.38 -4.12
CA LYS A 91 16.97 10.55 -5.12
C LYS A 91 16.67 9.15 -4.59
N SER A 92 17.58 8.57 -3.81
CA SER A 92 17.40 7.23 -3.24
C SER A 92 16.25 7.19 -2.25
N THR A 93 16.19 8.19 -1.36
CA THR A 93 15.13 8.35 -0.37
C THR A 93 13.77 8.58 -1.03
N ARG A 94 13.69 9.43 -2.06
CA ARG A 94 12.46 9.64 -2.84
C ARG A 94 11.99 8.36 -3.51
N PHE A 95 12.91 7.59 -4.10
CA PHE A 95 12.59 6.32 -4.72
C PHE A 95 12.09 5.29 -3.69
N LYS A 96 12.71 5.23 -2.51
CA LYS A 96 12.21 4.40 -1.40
C LYS A 96 10.78 4.76 -1.01
N TRP A 97 10.47 6.05 -0.86
CA TRP A 97 9.11 6.50 -0.58
C TRP A 97 8.11 6.14 -1.68
N PHE A 98 8.51 6.28 -2.94
CA PHE A 98 7.69 5.85 -4.09
C PHE A 98 7.39 4.34 -4.03
N VAL A 99 8.41 3.49 -3.91
CA VAL A 99 8.25 2.04 -3.88
C VAL A 99 7.44 1.60 -2.66
N GLN A 100 7.73 2.16 -1.49
CA GLN A 100 6.99 1.85 -0.26
C GLN A 100 5.51 2.23 -0.39
N THR A 101 5.21 3.39 -0.96
CA THR A 101 3.83 3.84 -1.16
C THR A 101 3.12 3.03 -2.23
N LEU A 102 3.80 2.62 -3.30
CA LEU A 102 3.23 1.72 -4.29
C LEU A 102 2.81 0.37 -3.68
N LEU A 103 3.57 -0.14 -2.70
CA LEU A 103 3.30 -1.42 -2.06
C LEU A 103 2.28 -1.33 -0.92
N PHE A 104 2.33 -0.26 -0.11
CA PHE A 104 1.59 -0.17 1.15
C PHE A 104 0.56 0.98 1.20
N GLY A 105 0.46 1.75 0.13
CA GLY A 105 -0.53 2.81 -0.07
C GLY A 105 -0.57 3.85 1.04
N VAL A 106 -1.78 4.18 1.48
CA VAL A 106 -2.08 5.17 2.54
C VAL A 106 -1.27 4.99 3.84
N PHE A 107 -0.89 3.76 4.22
CA PHE A 107 -0.07 3.54 5.42
C PHE A 107 1.36 4.10 5.28
N SER A 108 1.87 4.18 4.05
CA SER A 108 3.12 4.88 3.74
C SER A 108 2.91 6.40 3.73
N LEU A 109 1.84 6.89 3.07
CA LEU A 109 1.56 8.32 2.97
C LEU A 109 1.33 8.98 4.33
N THR A 110 0.53 8.36 5.19
CA THR A 110 0.23 8.89 6.53
C THR A 110 1.49 9.03 7.39
N LEU A 111 2.50 8.16 7.21
CA LEU A 111 3.78 8.32 7.89
C LEU A 111 4.54 9.56 7.41
N MET A 112 4.45 9.88 6.12
CA MET A 112 5.07 11.06 5.54
C MET A 112 4.37 12.34 6.00
N GLU A 113 3.03 12.36 5.98
CA GLU A 113 2.22 13.52 6.37
C GLU A 113 2.36 13.86 7.85
N ASN A 114 2.36 12.85 8.73
CA ASN A 114 2.51 13.03 10.18
C ASN A 114 3.87 13.62 10.60
N GLN A 115 4.85 13.70 9.71
CA GLN A 115 6.13 14.39 9.96
C GLN A 115 6.05 15.86 9.58
N SER A 116 5.37 16.19 8.48
CA SER A 116 5.14 17.59 8.09
C SER A 116 4.46 18.41 9.18
N THR A 117 3.59 17.79 9.98
CA THR A 117 2.88 18.46 11.08
C THR A 117 3.74 18.65 12.32
N LYS A 118 4.86 17.94 12.45
CA LYS A 118 5.78 18.04 13.60
C LYS A 118 6.90 19.07 13.38
N ASP A 119 7.14 19.43 12.11
CA ASP A 119 8.18 20.38 11.70
C ASP A 119 7.60 21.79 11.39
N GLN A 120 6.29 22.00 11.58
CA GLN A 120 5.62 23.32 11.63
C GLN A 120 5.47 23.78 13.08
#